data_AF-A0A8J6ZZZ8-F1
#
_entry.id   AF-A0A8J6ZZZ8-F1
#
_cell.length_a   1.000
_cell.length_b   1.000
_cell.length_c   1.000
_cell.angle_alpha   90.00
_cell.angle_beta   90.00
_cell.angle_gamma   90.00
#
_symmetry.space_group_name_H-M   'P 1'
#
loop_
_entity.id
_entity.type
_entity.pdbx_description
1 polymer ?
#
loop_
_entity_poly.entity_id
_entity_poly.type
_entity_poly.pdbx_seq_one_letter_code
_entity_poly.pdbx_strand_id
1 'polypeptide(L)' 'MDITLAMLLDEVTKTHSAIIITPNGKLIALTVPCESISLSAHNYPLQGMQIIFAQDFGEPIPEV' A
#
# COMPACT_ATOMS: atom_id res chain seq x y z
N MET A 1 -6.25 -14.17 -23.90
CA MET A 1 -5.95 -13.31 -22.74
C MET A 1 -6.48 -14.03 -21.52
N ASP A 2 -5.63 -14.38 -20.57
CA ASP A 2 -6.01 -15.23 -19.44
C ASP A 2 -6.74 -14.39 -18.38
N ILE A 3 -8.06 -14.47 -18.38
CA ILE A 3 -8.98 -13.67 -17.54
C ILE A 3 -9.02 -14.15 -16.09
N THR A 4 -8.60 -15.39 -15.83
CA THR A 4 -8.69 -16.01 -14.50
C THR A 4 -7.74 -15.36 -13.50
N LEU A 5 -6.52 -15.05 -13.93
CA LEU A 5 -5.52 -14.36 -13.12
C LEU A 5 -5.95 -12.93 -12.78
N ALA A 6 -6.57 -12.23 -13.74
CA ALA A 6 -7.04 -10.86 -13.54
C ALA A 6 -8.15 -10.80 -12.48
N MET A 7 -9.07 -11.76 -12.47
CA MET A 7 -10.13 -11.84 -11.45
C MET A 7 -9.56 -12.13 -10.06
N LEU A 8 -8.59 -13.05 -9.95
CA LEU A 8 -7.91 -13.35 -8.69
C LEU A 8 -7.18 -12.12 -8.13
N LEU A 9 -6.51 -11.35 -8.97
CA LEU A 9 -5.83 -10.12 -8.54
C LEU A 9 -6.82 -9.04 -8.09
N ASP A 10 -7.93 -8.86 -8.82
CA ASP A 10 -9.00 -7.94 -8.45
C ASP A 10 -9.61 -8.29 -7.07
N GLU A 11 -9.84 -9.57 -6.81
CA GLU A 11 -10.33 -10.06 -5.51
C GLU A 11 -9.34 -9.78 -4.36
N VAL A 12 -8.04 -10.05 -4.55
CA VAL A 12 -7.00 -9.73 -3.57
C VAL A 12 -7.01 -8.25 -3.21
N THR A 13 -7.10 -7.38 -4.22
CA THR A 13 -7.09 -5.93 -3.99
C THR A 13 -8.36 -5.43 -3.29
N LYS A 14 -9.54 -6.00 -3.58
CA LYS A 14 -10.80 -5.61 -2.94
C LYS A 14 -10.90 -6.09 -1.51
N THR A 15 -10.58 -7.35 -1.28
CA THR A 15 -10.76 -8.02 0.02
C THR A 15 -9.61 -7.79 0.98
N HIS A 16 -8.51 -7.18 0.50
CA HIS A 16 -7.25 -7.02 1.25
C HIS A 16 -6.74 -8.34 1.85
N SER A 17 -7.14 -9.47 1.25
CA SER A 17 -6.86 -10.81 1.76
C SER A 17 -5.75 -11.46 0.95
N ALA A 18 -4.86 -12.18 1.64
CA ALA A 18 -3.79 -12.91 1.00
C ALA A 18 -4.31 -14.17 0.32
N ILE A 19 -3.84 -14.45 -0.90
CA ILE A 19 -4.10 -15.70 -1.59
C ILE A 19 -2.84 -16.56 -1.57
N ILE A 20 -3.02 -17.81 -1.12
CA ILE A 20 -1.96 -18.79 -0.99
C ILE A 20 -2.09 -19.79 -2.14
N ILE A 21 -1.04 -19.96 -2.95
CA ILE A 21 -1.02 -20.87 -4.08
C ILE A 21 -0.31 -22.16 -3.67
N THR A 22 -1.08 -23.27 -3.58
CA THR A 22 -0.63 -24.58 -3.08
C THR A 22 -0.93 -25.75 -4.05
N PRO A 23 -0.23 -25.88 -5.19
CA PRO A 23 -0.37 -27.05 -6.02
C PRO A 23 0.09 -28.30 -5.25
N ASN A 24 -0.75 -29.33 -5.25
CA ASN A 24 -0.51 -30.59 -4.55
C ASN A 24 -0.24 -30.43 -3.04
N GLY A 25 -0.85 -29.42 -2.41
CA GLY A 25 -0.69 -29.16 -0.97
C GLY A 25 0.66 -28.54 -0.57
N LYS A 26 1.54 -28.24 -1.54
CA LYS A 26 2.83 -27.60 -1.29
C LYS A 26 2.73 -26.11 -1.62
N LEU A 27 3.10 -25.26 -0.68
CA LEU A 27 3.17 -23.81 -0.89
C LEU A 27 4.20 -23.45 -1.96
N ILE A 28 3.80 -22.71 -3.00
CA ILE A 28 4.71 -22.22 -4.04
C ILE A 28 4.74 -20.70 -4.17
N ALA A 29 3.65 -20.02 -3.82
CA ALA A 29 3.53 -18.58 -3.98
C ALA A 29 2.45 -18.01 -3.07
N LEU A 30 2.63 -16.72 -2.75
CA LEU A 30 1.74 -15.92 -1.93
C LEU A 30 1.49 -14.61 -2.69
N THR A 31 0.23 -14.30 -2.95
CA THR A 31 -0.19 -13.00 -3.50
C THR A 31 -0.82 -12.19 -2.37
N VAL A 32 -0.27 -11.00 -2.14
CA VAL A 32 -0.73 -10.08 -1.10
C VAL A 32 -1.02 -8.71 -1.73
N PRO A 33 -1.94 -7.92 -1.18
CA PRO A 33 -2.17 -6.55 -1.63
C PRO A 33 -0.86 -5.74 -1.53
N CYS A 34 -0.57 -4.88 -2.50
CA CYS A 34 0.67 -4.09 -2.52
C CYS A 34 0.86 -3.25 -1.25
N GLU A 35 -0.24 -2.80 -0.63
CA GLU A 35 -0.27 -2.01 0.60
C GLU A 35 0.16 -2.81 1.85
N SER A 36 0.04 -4.13 1.81
CA SER A 36 0.44 -5.03 2.91
C SER A 36 1.95 -5.22 3.00
N ILE A 37 2.68 -4.86 1.95
CA ILE A 37 4.13 -4.72 2.02
C ILE A 37 4.36 -3.38 2.70
N SER A 38 4.46 -3.39 4.03
CA SER A 38 5.01 -2.23 4.72
C SER A 38 6.44 -2.08 4.19
N LEU A 39 6.62 -1.20 3.21
CA LEU A 39 7.92 -0.64 2.88
C LEU A 39 8.47 -0.19 4.23
N SER A 40 9.50 -0.87 4.73
CA SER A 40 10.07 -0.50 6.02
C SER A 40 10.37 0.99 5.91
N ALA A 41 9.79 1.81 6.80
CA ALA A 41 9.84 3.26 6.75
C ALA A 41 11.27 3.82 6.88
N HIS A 42 12.29 2.96 6.81
CA HIS A 42 13.69 3.26 6.90
C HIS A 42 14.16 4.32 5.90
N ASN A 43 13.53 4.40 4.72
CA ASN A 43 13.88 5.39 3.69
C ASN A 43 12.95 6.61 3.64
N TYR A 44 11.76 6.51 4.25
CA TYR A 44 10.74 7.56 4.18
C TYR A 44 10.08 7.72 5.56
N PRO A 45 10.79 8.33 6.52
CA PRO A 45 10.36 8.40 7.92
C PRO A 45 9.06 9.18 8.14
N LEU A 46 8.65 9.99 7.15
CA LEU A 46 7.42 10.78 7.20
C LEU A 46 6.25 10.14 6.43
N GLN A 47 6.46 8.96 5.84
CA GLN A 47 5.43 8.27 5.05
C GLN A 47 4.27 7.86 5.95
N GLY A 48 3.06 8.36 5.64
CA GLY A 48 1.85 8.09 6.40
C GLY A 48 1.57 9.07 7.56
N MET A 49 2.47 10.01 7.84
CA MET A 49 2.17 11.11 8.77
C MET A 49 1.29 12.15 8.08
N GLN A 50 0.19 12.53 8.73
CA GLN A 50 -0.68 13.60 8.26
C GLN A 50 0.07 14.94 8.32
N ILE A 51 0.18 15.62 7.18
CA ILE A 51 0.73 16.97 7.13
C ILE A 51 -0.37 17.93 7.59
N ILE A 52 -0.16 18.57 8.74
CA ILE A 52 -1.05 19.60 9.28
C ILE A 52 -0.42 20.95 8.95
N PHE A 53 -1.09 21.73 8.10
CA PHE A 53 -0.68 23.11 7.85
C PHE A 53 -1.06 23.98 9.05
N ALA A 54 -0.13 24.84 9.46
CA ALA A 54 -0.41 25.84 10.47
C ALA A 54 -1.46 26.85 9.95
N GLN A 55 -2.23 27.46 10.85
CA GLN A 55 -3.33 28.36 10.46
C GLN A 55 -2.85 29.61 9.70
N ASP A 56 -1.60 29.98 9.91
CA ASP A 56 -0.88 31.11 9.30
C ASP A 56 -0.09 30.70 8.04
N PHE A 57 -0.27 29.47 7.54
CA PHE A 57 0.37 29.01 6.31
C PHE A 57 -0.17 29.80 5.11
N GLY A 58 0.55 30.86 4.73
CA GLY A 58 0.18 31.78 3.65
C GLY A 58 0.16 33.25 4.07
N GLU A 59 0.30 33.54 5.37
CA GLU A 59 0.46 34.92 5.84
C GLU A 59 1.82 35.49 5.38
N PRO A 60 1.88 36.77 4.99
CA PRO A 60 3.14 37.41 4.63
C PRO A 60 4.07 37.40 5.85
N ILE A 61 5.31 36.95 5.64
CA ILE A 61 6.34 37.01 6.69
C ILE A 61 6.52 38.49 7.07
N PRO A 62 6.39 38.86 8.36
CA PRO A 62 6.58 40.25 8.78
C PRO A 62 7.97 40.72 8.36
N GLU A 63 8.03 41.84 7.65
CA GLU A 63 9.29 42.49 7.34
C GLU A 63 9.90 42.99 8.66
N VAL A 64 11.14 42.54 8.94
CA VAL A 64 11.91 42.90 10.13
C VAL A 64 12.59 44.25 9.94
#